data_AF-A0A9D4YR41-F1
#
_entry.id   AF-A0A9D4YR41-F1
#
_cell.length_a   1.000
_cell.length_b   1.000
_cell.length_c   1.000
_cell.angle_alpha   90.00
_cell.angle_beta   90.00
_cell.angle_gamma   90.00
#
_symmetry.space_group_name_H-M   'P 1'
#
loop_
_entity.id
_entity.type
_entity.pdbx_description
1 polymer ?
#
loop_
_entity_poly.entity_id
_entity_poly.type
_entity_poly.pdbx_seq_one_letter_code
_entity_poly.pdbx_strand_id
1 'polypeptide(L)'
;MGFDRNWHSTDTAARGSQRRRLRCVLVTLTAATAEGLEPFDIAHPEVWEDYAQCFHFFLEAQDIADAGKKRSTFLSRCSPATFHLVKVLMAPAHLKDIPFETILAALWDHLAPKPPELGR
;
A
#
# COMPACT_ATOMS: atom_id res chain seq x y z
N MET A 1 -39.71 22.29 70.64
CA MET A 1 -40.62 22.76 69.57
C MET A 1 -39.82 23.54 68.52
N GLY A 2 -40.12 23.36 67.23
CA GLY A 2 -39.88 24.37 66.19
C GLY A 2 -38.75 24.10 65.19
N PHE A 3 -39.09 23.49 64.05
CA PHE A 3 -38.33 23.44 62.80
C PHE A 3 -38.36 24.81 62.09
N ASP A 4 -37.26 25.20 61.43
CA ASP A 4 -37.20 25.68 60.02
C ASP A 4 -35.74 26.06 59.69
N ARG A 5 -35.01 25.27 58.89
CA ARG A 5 -34.88 25.39 57.42
C ARG A 5 -34.56 26.82 56.95
N ASN A 6 -33.27 27.12 56.77
CA ASN A 6 -32.88 27.88 55.60
C ASN A 6 -31.56 27.37 55.02
N TRP A 7 -31.62 27.16 53.72
CA TRP A 7 -30.74 26.42 52.84
C TRP A 7 -29.91 27.43 52.06
N HIS A 8 -28.66 27.64 52.46
CA HIS A 8 -27.74 28.42 51.64
C HIS A 8 -27.07 27.51 50.62
N SER A 9 -27.68 27.56 49.44
CA SER A 9 -27.22 27.08 48.14
C SER A 9 -25.70 27.20 47.98
N THR A 10 -25.02 26.06 47.90
CA THR A 10 -23.76 25.94 47.18
C THR A 10 -24.03 25.20 45.88
N ASP A 11 -23.85 25.95 44.79
CA ASP A 11 -23.30 25.52 43.50
C ASP A 11 -22.52 24.18 43.61
N THR A 12 -22.66 23.16 42.77
CA THR A 12 -22.83 23.18 41.31
C THR A 12 -23.39 21.82 40.87
N ALA A 13 -24.61 21.81 40.33
CA ALA A 13 -25.20 20.63 39.69
C ALA A 13 -25.06 20.74 38.16
N ALA A 14 -23.91 20.36 37.63
CA ALA A 14 -23.76 20.12 36.19
C ALA A 14 -24.04 18.64 35.88
N ARG A 15 -25.34 18.34 35.70
CA ARG A 15 -25.80 17.17 34.95
C ARG A 15 -25.28 17.30 33.52
N GLY A 16 -24.50 16.34 33.05
CA GLY A 16 -24.02 16.38 31.69
C GLY A 16 -23.43 15.07 31.20
N SER A 17 -24.23 14.34 30.42
CA SER A 17 -23.76 13.40 29.40
C SER A 17 -23.13 12.10 29.85
N GLN A 18 -24.02 11.18 30.24
CA GLN A 18 -24.00 9.81 29.71
C GLN A 18 -24.14 9.87 28.17
N ARG A 19 -23.07 10.23 27.47
CA ARG A 19 -22.97 10.10 26.01
C ARG A 19 -22.28 8.78 25.70
N ARG A 20 -23.15 7.78 25.61
CA ARG A 20 -23.25 6.83 24.50
C ARG A 20 -21.91 6.43 23.90
N ARG A 21 -21.53 5.18 24.18
CA ARG A 21 -20.83 4.26 23.26
C ARG A 21 -20.58 4.94 21.92
N LEU A 22 -19.41 5.52 21.75
CA LEU A 22 -18.84 5.70 20.44
C LEU A 22 -18.54 4.27 19.98
N ARG A 23 -19.58 3.59 19.48
CA ARG A 23 -19.45 2.79 18.27
C ARG A 23 -18.71 3.72 17.35
N CYS A 24 -17.40 3.51 17.26
CA CYS A 24 -16.62 4.02 16.16
C CYS A 24 -17.31 3.40 14.95
N VAL A 25 -18.29 4.11 14.40
CA VAL A 25 -18.66 4.02 13.00
C VAL A 25 -17.49 4.67 12.27
N LEU A 26 -16.28 4.13 12.46
CA LEU A 26 -15.35 4.06 11.36
C LEU A 26 -16.02 3.02 10.49
N VAL A 27 -16.84 3.55 9.58
CA VAL A 27 -16.96 3.09 8.21
C VAL A 27 -16.29 1.73 8.10
N THR A 28 -17.11 0.68 8.04
CA THR A 28 -16.72 -0.50 7.30
C THR A 28 -16.48 0.00 5.88
N LEU A 29 -15.31 0.60 5.66
CA LEU A 29 -14.60 0.46 4.43
C LEU A 29 -14.30 -1.04 4.49
N THR A 30 -15.25 -1.83 4.02
CA THR A 30 -14.86 -2.76 2.97
C THR A 30 -14.01 -1.90 2.07
N ALA A 31 -12.69 -1.93 2.30
CA ALA A 31 -11.75 -1.72 1.23
C ALA A 31 -12.42 -2.49 0.11
N ALA A 32 -12.92 -1.76 -0.89
CA ALA A 32 -13.11 -2.38 -2.18
C ALA A 32 -11.76 -3.04 -2.37
N THR A 33 -11.71 -4.35 -2.14
CA THR A 33 -10.57 -5.13 -2.50
C THR A 33 -10.46 -4.73 -3.96
N ALA A 34 -9.44 -3.96 -4.29
CA ALA A 34 -8.83 -4.16 -5.57
C ALA A 34 -8.39 -5.62 -5.47
N GLU A 35 -9.32 -6.53 -5.77
CA GLU A 35 -9.11 -7.89 -6.20
C GLU A 35 -8.10 -7.70 -7.34
N GLY A 36 -6.81 -7.67 -7.14
CA GLY A 36 -6.01 -8.20 -6.07
C GLY A 36 -4.77 -8.62 -6.80
N LEU A 37 -4.17 -7.69 -7.59
CA LEU A 37 -3.05 -8.08 -8.45
C LEU A 37 -2.03 -8.77 -7.56
N GLU A 38 -1.87 -10.07 -7.78
CA GLU A 38 -1.04 -10.92 -6.95
C GLU A 38 0.40 -10.41 -7.02
N PRO A 39 1.20 -10.57 -5.96
CA PRO A 39 2.61 -10.24 -6.04
C PRO A 39 3.27 -11.02 -7.17
N PHE A 40 4.12 -10.36 -7.97
CA PHE A 40 4.90 -11.07 -8.97
C PHE A 40 5.80 -12.12 -8.30
N ASP A 41 5.72 -13.35 -8.78
CA ASP A 41 6.56 -14.45 -8.36
C ASP A 41 7.74 -14.63 -9.33
N ILE A 42 8.94 -14.31 -8.86
CA ILE A 42 10.18 -14.46 -9.63
C ILE A 42 10.52 -15.92 -9.95
N ALA A 43 9.87 -16.90 -9.30
CA ALA A 43 10.02 -18.30 -9.65
C ALA A 43 9.40 -18.65 -11.01
N HIS A 44 8.51 -17.78 -11.52
CA HIS A 44 7.81 -17.91 -12.79
C HIS A 44 8.13 -16.71 -13.71
N PRO A 45 9.39 -16.54 -14.16
CA PRO A 45 9.78 -15.43 -15.03
C PRO A 45 9.03 -15.40 -16.37
N GLU A 46 8.53 -16.54 -16.84
CA GLU A 46 7.80 -16.69 -18.10
C GLU A 46 6.49 -15.89 -18.16
N VAL A 47 5.89 -15.57 -17.01
CA VAL A 47 4.64 -14.78 -16.94
C VAL A 47 4.89 -13.28 -16.73
N TRP A 48 6.14 -12.83 -16.82
CA TRP A 48 6.50 -11.43 -16.54
C TRP A 48 5.75 -10.43 -17.44
N GLU A 49 5.67 -10.68 -18.74
CA GLU A 49 5.02 -9.76 -19.69
C GLU A 49 3.51 -9.62 -19.38
N ASP A 50 2.84 -10.75 -19.12
CA ASP A 50 1.43 -10.79 -18.72
C ASP A 50 1.21 -10.03 -17.40
N TYR A 51 2.11 -10.23 -16.43
CA TYR A 51 2.08 -9.53 -15.16
C TYR A 51 2.25 -8.02 -15.34
N ALA A 52 3.24 -7.58 -16.12
CA ALA A 52 3.51 -6.17 -16.38
C ALA A 52 2.29 -5.50 -17.04
N GLN A 53 1.69 -6.17 -18.03
CA GLN A 53 0.47 -5.70 -18.69
C GLN A 53 -0.70 -5.55 -17.71
N CYS A 54 -0.92 -6.57 -16.85
CA CYS A 54 -1.95 -6.50 -15.80
C CYS A 54 -1.69 -5.37 -14.80
N PHE A 55 -0.42 -5.13 -14.45
CA PHE A 55 -0.02 -4.03 -13.57
C PHE A 55 -0.29 -2.67 -14.22
N HIS A 56 -0.05 -2.51 -15.53
CA HIS A 56 -0.40 -1.27 -16.23
C HIS A 56 -1.91 -1.00 -16.21
N PHE A 57 -2.75 -2.00 -16.52
CA PHE A 57 -4.21 -1.85 -16.41
C PHE A 57 -4.67 -1.57 -14.98
N PHE A 58 -4.01 -2.17 -13.98
CA PHE A 58 -4.26 -1.86 -12.58
C PHE A 58 -3.97 -0.38 -12.28
N LEU A 59 -2.85 0.17 -12.75
CA LEU A 59 -2.55 1.59 -12.57
C LEU A 59 -3.61 2.48 -13.21
N GLU A 60 -4.06 2.14 -14.42
CA GLU A 60 -5.11 2.88 -15.13
C GLU A 60 -6.45 2.82 -14.39
N ALA A 61 -6.87 1.64 -13.93
CA ALA A 61 -8.11 1.45 -13.19
C ALA A 61 -8.10 2.19 -11.83
N GLN A 62 -6.92 2.42 -11.26
CA GLN A 62 -6.74 3.15 -10.00
C GLN A 62 -6.42 4.65 -10.22
N ASP A 63 -6.47 5.15 -11.46
CA ASP A 63 -6.13 6.53 -11.84
C ASP A 63 -4.71 6.97 -11.36
N ILE A 64 -3.77 6.02 -11.39
CA ILE A 64 -2.38 6.25 -10.95
C ILE A 64 -1.54 6.67 -12.16
N ALA A 65 -1.53 7.96 -12.43
CA ALA A 65 -0.72 8.55 -13.52
C ALA A 65 0.68 8.98 -13.08
N ASP A 66 0.84 9.44 -11.83
CA ASP A 66 2.10 9.98 -11.31
C ASP A 66 3.22 8.91 -11.25
N ALA A 67 4.39 9.24 -11.80
CA ALA A 67 5.52 8.30 -11.88
C ALA A 67 6.00 7.82 -10.50
N GLY A 68 6.00 8.71 -9.50
CA GLY A 68 6.38 8.37 -8.14
C GLY A 68 5.38 7.41 -7.48
N LYS A 69 4.09 7.62 -7.71
CA LYS A 69 3.01 6.72 -7.27
C LYS A 69 3.06 5.39 -7.99
N LYS A 70 3.22 5.34 -9.32
CA LYS A 70 3.36 4.07 -10.09
C LYS A 70 4.44 3.18 -9.49
N ARG A 71 5.62 3.77 -9.26
CA ARG A 71 6.75 3.09 -8.61
C ARG A 71 6.43 2.64 -7.20
N SER A 72 5.88 3.53 -6.37
CA SER A 72 5.58 3.21 -4.96
C SER A 72 4.54 2.09 -4.86
N THR A 73 3.52 2.14 -5.71
CA THR A 73 2.49 1.11 -5.84
C THR A 73 3.10 -0.22 -6.24
N PHE A 74 3.96 -0.25 -7.25
CA PHE A 74 4.67 -1.46 -7.69
C PHE A 74 5.48 -2.07 -6.54
N LEU A 75 6.39 -1.29 -5.96
CA LEU A 75 7.29 -1.74 -4.89
C LEU A 75 6.55 -2.17 -3.62
N SER A 76 5.37 -1.60 -3.35
CA SER A 76 4.53 -2.00 -2.20
C SER A 76 3.84 -3.35 -2.39
N ARG A 77 3.69 -3.79 -3.64
CA ARG A 77 2.93 -4.98 -4.02
C ARG A 77 3.83 -6.16 -4.40
N CYS A 78 5.09 -5.88 -4.71
CA CYS A 78 6.11 -6.90 -4.93
C CYS A 78 6.23 -7.86 -3.74
N SER A 79 6.55 -9.12 -4.04
CA SER A 79 7.00 -10.06 -3.01
C SER A 79 8.33 -9.59 -2.40
N PRO A 80 8.67 -10.01 -1.17
CA PRO A 80 9.95 -9.68 -0.56
C PRO A 80 11.16 -10.07 -1.43
N ALA A 81 11.07 -11.18 -2.15
CA ALA A 81 12.11 -11.67 -3.05
C ALA A 81 12.27 -10.73 -4.26
N THR A 82 11.17 -10.34 -4.90
CA THR A 82 11.18 -9.38 -6.01
C THR A 82 11.72 -8.03 -5.58
N PHE A 83 11.30 -7.52 -4.41
CA PHE A 83 11.80 -6.25 -3.88
C PHE A 83 13.30 -6.29 -3.57
N HIS A 84 13.79 -7.42 -3.01
CA HIS A 84 15.21 -7.63 -2.79
C HIS A 84 16.00 -7.61 -4.11
N LEU A 85 15.53 -8.33 -5.13
CA LEU A 85 16.14 -8.35 -6.45
C LEU A 85 16.23 -6.94 -7.06
N VAL A 86 15.13 -6.17 -7.01
CA VAL A 86 15.13 -4.77 -7.47
C VAL A 86 16.20 -3.95 -6.74
N LYS A 87 16.32 -4.09 -5.41
CA LYS A 87 17.37 -3.37 -4.65
C LYS A 87 18.78 -3.74 -5.09
N VAL A 88 19.03 -5.01 -5.42
CA VAL A 88 20.34 -5.48 -5.88
C VAL A 88 20.64 -4.94 -7.27
N LEU A 89 19.69 -5.03 -8.21
CA LEU A 89 19.86 -4.56 -9.58
C LEU A 89 20.08 -3.05 -9.66
N MET A 90 19.42 -2.30 -8.78
CA MET A 90 19.44 -0.84 -8.79
C MET A 90 20.57 -0.22 -7.98
N ALA A 91 21.35 -1.01 -7.23
CA ALA A 91 22.45 -0.48 -6.44
C ALA A 91 23.53 0.17 -7.34
N PRO A 92 24.16 1.28 -6.92
CA PRO A 92 24.02 1.98 -5.62
C PRO A 92 22.89 3.03 -5.59
N ALA A 93 22.10 3.17 -6.66
CA ALA A 93 21.06 4.18 -6.74
C ALA A 93 19.91 3.88 -5.76
N HIS A 94 19.29 4.96 -5.26
CA HIS A 94 18.17 4.83 -4.34
C HIS A 94 16.85 4.68 -5.12
N LEU A 95 16.02 3.70 -4.78
CA LEU A 95 14.80 3.38 -5.55
C LEU A 95 13.85 4.58 -5.75
N LYS A 96 13.84 5.56 -4.83
CA LYS A 96 13.03 6.79 -4.97
C LYS A 96 13.47 7.71 -6.11
N ASP A 97 14.67 7.52 -6.64
CA ASP A 97 15.23 8.36 -7.71
C ASP A 97 15.17 7.66 -9.07
N ILE A 98 14.74 6.39 -9.09
CA ILE A 98 14.73 5.55 -10.29
C ILE A 98 13.34 5.55 -10.91
N PRO A 99 13.20 5.82 -12.21
CA PRO A 99 11.91 5.74 -12.89
C PRO A 99 11.29 4.34 -12.81
N PHE A 100 9.96 4.29 -12.75
CA PHE A 100 9.21 3.04 -12.73
C PHE A 100 9.57 2.13 -13.92
N GLU A 101 9.62 2.68 -15.13
CA GLU A 101 9.94 1.92 -16.35
C GLU A 101 11.35 1.32 -16.32
N THR A 102 12.32 2.01 -15.71
CA THR A 102 13.69 1.50 -15.55
C THR A 102 13.72 0.27 -14.63
N ILE A 103 12.89 0.25 -13.59
CA ILE A 103 12.77 -0.90 -12.69
C ILE A 103 12.18 -2.11 -13.43
N LEU A 104 11.12 -1.89 -14.22
CA LEU A 104 10.52 -2.98 -15.02
C LEU A 104 11.51 -3.54 -16.04
N ALA A 105 12.20 -2.67 -16.77
CA ALA A 105 13.17 -3.09 -17.79
C ALA A 105 14.33 -3.89 -17.18
N ALA A 106 14.86 -3.46 -16.03
CA ALA A 106 15.96 -4.17 -15.37
C ALA A 106 15.53 -5.52 -14.80
N LEU A 107 14.30 -5.63 -14.28
CA LEU A 107 13.74 -6.91 -13.87
C LEU A 107 13.60 -7.83 -15.08
N TRP A 108 13.05 -7.34 -16.19
CA TRP A 108 12.90 -8.17 -17.39
C TRP A 108 14.25 -8.65 -17.93
N ASP A 109 15.23 -7.76 -18.04
CA ASP A 109 16.58 -8.11 -18.51
C ASP A 109 17.25 -9.19 -17.64
N HIS A 110 16.97 -9.19 -16.34
CA HIS A 110 17.47 -10.21 -15.42
C HIS A 110 16.72 -11.55 -15.52
N LEU A 111 15.41 -11.50 -15.75
CA LEU A 111 14.53 -12.68 -15.81
C LEU A 111 14.54 -13.35 -17.18
N ALA A 112 14.80 -12.58 -18.24
CA ALA A 112 14.85 -13.09 -19.60
C ALA A 112 15.97 -14.14 -19.74
N PRO A 113 15.71 -15.27 -20.42
CA PRO A 113 16.74 -16.28 -20.63
C PRO A 113 17.90 -15.66 -21.40
N LYS A 114 19.08 -15.59 -20.76
CA LYS A 114 20.29 -15.15 -21.44
C LYS A 114 20.51 -16.11 -22.62
N PRO A 115 20.67 -15.60 -23.87
CA PRO A 115 20.91 -16.47 -25.01
C PRO A 115 22.12 -17.36 -24.69
N PRO A 116 22.03 -18.68 -24.98
CA PRO A 116 23.13 -19.59 -24.67
C PRO A 116 24.37 -19.07 -25.39
N GLU A 117 25.47 -18.89 -24.64
CA GLU A 117 26.77 -18.56 -25.21
C GLU A 117 27.15 -19.68 -26.17
N LEU A 118 26.90 -19.45 -27.46
CA LEU A 118 27.44 -20.27 -28.54
C LEU A 118 28.95 -20.01 -28.63
N GLY A 119 29.71 -20.73 -27.81
CA GLY A 119 31.12 -21.02 -28.01
C GLY A 119 32.13 -20.01 -27.45
N ARG A 120 32.92 -20.48 -26.50
CA ARG A 120 34.38 -20.25 -26.48
C ARG A 120 35.08 -21.53 -26.05
#